data_AF-A0A661R8Y7-F1
#
_entry.id   AF-A0A661R8Y7-F1
#
_cell.length_a   1.000
_cell.length_b   1.000
_cell.length_c   1.000
_cell.angle_alpha   90.00
_cell.angle_beta   90.00
_cell.angle_gamma   90.00
#
_symmetry.space_group_name_H-M   'P 1'
#
loop_
_entity.id
_entity.type
_entity.pdbx_description
1 polymer ?
#
loop_
_entity_poly.entity_id
_entity_poly.type
_entity_poly.pdbx_seq_one_letter_code
_entity_poly.pdbx_strand_id
1 'polypeptide(L)'
;MLKKSLEWVIPLTLAGLIAGCATYRPPEQIQSATSTLNRYTPEYVREANKALIESRHPDAERLVGIGLRLQKAIDSLDSWANKNPEENE
;
A
#
# COMPACT_ATOMS: atom_id res chain seq x y z
N MET A 1 -18.21 -41.65 -19.76
CA MET A 1 -17.10 -40.69 -20.00
C MET A 1 -17.37 -39.30 -19.42
N LEU A 2 -18.63 -38.80 -19.41
CA LEU A 2 -18.98 -37.45 -18.90
C LEU A 2 -18.64 -37.17 -17.42
N LYS A 3 -18.66 -38.20 -16.55
CA LYS A 3 -18.38 -38.06 -15.11
C LYS A 3 -16.91 -37.76 -14.80
N LYS A 4 -15.99 -38.40 -15.55
CA LYS A 4 -14.54 -38.20 -15.39
C LYS A 4 -14.08 -36.82 -15.88
N SER A 5 -14.72 -36.25 -16.89
CA SER A 5 -14.38 -34.89 -17.35
C SER A 5 -14.84 -33.82 -16.36
N LEU A 6 -15.96 -34.02 -15.66
CA LEU A 6 -16.48 -33.08 -14.67
C LEU A 6 -15.59 -33.00 -13.41
N GLU A 7 -15.06 -34.14 -12.95
CA GLU A 7 -14.15 -34.20 -11.80
C GLU A 7 -12.83 -33.42 -12.02
N TRP A 8 -12.39 -33.27 -13.28
CA TRP A 8 -11.18 -32.53 -13.62
C TRP A 8 -11.40 -31.04 -13.86
N VAL A 9 -12.61 -30.63 -14.25
CA VAL A 9 -12.92 -29.21 -14.52
C VAL A 9 -13.02 -28.39 -13.23
N ILE A 10 -13.54 -28.99 -12.15
CA ILE A 10 -13.69 -28.34 -10.84
C ILE A 10 -12.35 -27.86 -10.25
N PRO A 11 -11.30 -28.70 -10.10
CA PRO A 11 -10.02 -28.24 -9.57
C PRO A 11 -9.30 -27.25 -10.51
N LEU A 12 -9.47 -27.38 -11.82
CA LEU A 12 -8.86 -26.47 -12.80
C LEU A 12 -9.44 -25.04 -12.70
N THR A 13 -10.75 -24.92 -12.49
CA THR A 13 -11.40 -23.60 -12.30
C THR A 13 -11.01 -22.95 -10.97
N LEU A 14 -10.81 -23.74 -9.92
CA LEU A 14 -10.39 -23.23 -8.61
C LEU A 14 -8.94 -22.70 -8.63
N ALA A 15 -8.03 -23.37 -9.34
CA ALA A 15 -6.66 -22.91 -9.51
C ALA A 15 -6.58 -21.58 -10.30
N GLY A 16 -7.42 -21.40 -11.33
CA GLY A 16 -7.48 -20.16 -12.11
C GLY A 16 -7.97 -18.95 -11.32
N LEU A 17 -8.88 -19.15 -10.36
CA LEU A 17 -9.37 -18.07 -9.48
C LEU A 17 -8.34 -17.63 -8.45
N ILE A 18 -7.48 -18.54 -7.98
CA ILE A 18 -6.43 -18.22 -7.00
C ILE A 18 -5.24 -17.50 -7.68
N ALA A 19 -4.89 -17.90 -8.90
CA ALA A 19 -3.84 -17.25 -9.68
C ALA A 19 -4.17 -15.79 -10.06
N GLY A 20 -5.46 -15.45 -10.22
CA GLY A 20 -5.91 -14.09 -10.52
C GLY A 20 -5.83 -13.11 -9.35
N CYS A 21 -5.79 -13.59 -8.10
CA CYS A 21 -5.80 -12.76 -6.89
C CYS A 21 -4.49 -12.76 -6.11
N ALA A 22 -3.56 -13.69 -6.37
CA ALA A 22 -2.31 -13.82 -5.60
C ALA A 22 -1.11 -13.03 -6.16
N THR A 23 -1.20 -12.45 -7.36
CA THR A 23 -0.02 -11.89 -8.05
C THR A 23 -0.26 -10.54 -8.73
N TYR A 24 -1.15 -9.71 -8.17
CA TYR A 24 -1.29 -8.34 -8.65
C TYR A 24 -0.08 -7.51 -8.20
N ARG A 25 0.90 -7.33 -9.10
CA ARG A 25 1.98 -6.35 -8.93
C ARG A 25 1.55 -5.03 -9.58
N PRO A 26 1.57 -3.89 -8.87
CA PRO A 26 1.25 -2.61 -9.48
C PRO A 26 2.25 -2.26 -10.61
N PRO A 27 1.82 -1.53 -11.65
CA PRO A 27 2.72 -1.07 -12.72
C PRO A 27 3.93 -0.29 -12.19
N GLU A 28 5.06 -0.36 -12.88
CA GLU A 28 6.31 0.34 -12.52
C GLU A 28 6.13 1.84 -12.27
N GLN A 29 5.22 2.49 -13.01
CA GLN A 29 4.93 3.91 -12.80
C GLN A 29 4.33 4.18 -11.41
N ILE A 30 3.49 3.27 -10.90
CA ILE A 30 2.88 3.37 -9.58
C ILE A 30 3.93 3.09 -8.51
N GLN A 31 4.71 2.02 -8.65
CA GLN A 31 5.82 1.67 -7.76
C GLN A 31 6.80 2.85 -7.58
N SER A 32 7.20 3.48 -8.69
CA SER A 32 8.08 4.65 -8.70
C SER A 32 7.45 5.88 -8.04
N ALA A 33 6.17 6.14 -8.32
CA ALA A 33 5.45 7.27 -7.74
C ALA A 33 5.28 7.13 -6.22
N THR A 34 4.89 5.96 -5.73
CA THR A 34 4.71 5.70 -4.30
C THR A 34 6.05 5.76 -3.56
N SER A 35 7.12 5.22 -4.16
CA SER A 35 8.46 5.29 -3.59
C SER A 35 8.96 6.74 -3.49
N THR A 36 8.71 7.54 -4.53
CA THR A 36 9.03 8.98 -4.53
C THR A 36 8.25 9.72 -3.44
N LEU A 37 6.94 9.47 -3.33
CA LEU A 37 6.11 10.06 -2.28
C LEU A 37 6.61 9.69 -0.88
N ASN A 38 6.92 8.41 -0.65
CA ASN A 38 7.39 7.93 0.64
C ASN A 38 8.77 8.48 1.02
N ARG A 39 9.64 8.71 0.02
CA ARG A 39 10.96 9.31 0.24
C ARG A 39 10.90 10.74 0.78
N TYR A 40 9.97 11.56 0.29
CA TYR A 40 9.97 13.01 0.58
C TYR A 40 8.89 13.43 1.59
N THR A 41 7.76 12.74 1.66
CA THR A 41 6.64 13.15 2.52
C THR A 41 6.96 13.17 4.02
N PRO A 42 7.71 12.21 4.60
CA PRO A 42 8.07 12.23 6.02
C PRO A 42 8.69 13.54 6.47
N GLU A 43 9.60 14.09 5.66
CA GLU A 43 10.30 15.33 5.98
C GLU A 43 9.36 16.55 5.90
N TYR A 44 8.52 16.62 4.87
CA TYR A 44 7.51 17.68 4.76
C TYR A 44 6.52 17.65 5.93
N VAL A 45 6.05 16.47 6.33
CA VAL A 45 5.15 16.30 7.49
C VAL A 45 5.86 16.74 8.78
N ARG A 46 7.13 16.36 8.96
CA ARG A 46 7.92 16.73 10.14
C ARG A 46 8.07 18.24 10.28
N GLU A 47 8.46 18.93 9.21
CA GLU A 47 8.64 20.39 9.22
C GLU A 47 7.31 21.13 9.36
N ALA A 48 6.24 20.67 8.68
CA ALA A 48 4.91 21.26 8.84
C ALA A 48 4.39 21.11 10.28
N ASN A 49 4.55 19.93 10.87
CA ASN A 49 4.14 19.67 12.25
C ASN A 49 4.93 20.52 13.25
N LYS A 50 6.25 20.69 13.03
CA LYS A 50 7.09 21.58 13.83
C LYS A 50 6.59 23.03 13.76
N ALA A 51 6.33 23.55 12.55
CA ALA A 51 5.82 24.90 12.36
C ALA A 51 4.45 25.12 13.02
N LEU A 52 3.56 24.12 12.98
CA LEU A 52 2.26 24.17 13.66
C LEU A 52 2.38 24.28 15.17
N ILE A 53 3.31 23.54 15.78
CA ILE A 53 3.57 23.58 17.22
C ILE A 53 4.22 24.92 17.61
N GLU A 54 5.23 25.36 16.86
CA GLU A 54 5.97 26.60 17.15
C GLU A 54 5.09 27.86 16.98
N SER A 55 4.17 27.86 16.03
CA SER A 55 3.20 28.95 15.83
C SER A 55 2.08 29.00 16.85
N ARG A 56 1.97 28.01 17.75
CA ARG A 56 0.84 27.84 18.69
C ARG A 56 -0.51 27.93 17.99
N HIS A 57 -0.61 27.30 16.81
CA HIS A 57 -1.84 27.29 16.03
C HIS A 57 -3.00 26.72 16.89
N PRO A 58 -4.19 27.34 16.90
CA PRO A 58 -5.31 26.88 17.75
C PRO A 58 -5.68 25.41 17.50
N ASP A 59 -5.53 24.96 16.26
CA ASP A 59 -5.78 23.56 15.84
C ASP A 59 -4.50 22.71 15.71
N ALA A 60 -3.37 23.10 16.31
CA ALA A 60 -2.07 22.44 16.10
C ALA A 60 -2.14 20.92 16.34
N GLU A 61 -2.74 20.47 17.44
CA GLU A 61 -2.87 19.04 17.77
C GLU A 61 -3.62 18.26 16.69
N ARG A 62 -4.75 18.80 16.23
CA ARG A 62 -5.57 18.18 15.18
C ARG A 62 -4.79 18.09 13.86
N LEU A 63 -4.11 19.17 13.47
CA LEU A 63 -3.37 19.26 12.22
C LEU A 63 -2.13 18.36 12.22
N VAL A 64 -1.40 18.30 13.35
CA VAL A 64 -0.30 17.34 13.56
C VAL A 64 -0.80 15.91 13.40
N GLY A 65 -1.95 15.58 14.02
CA GLY A 65 -2.57 14.27 13.88
C GLY A 65 -2.97 13.92 12.44
N ILE A 66 -3.35 14.91 11.63
CA ILE A 66 -3.61 14.72 10.19
C ILE A 66 -2.30 14.42 9.45
N GLY A 67 -1.24 15.19 9.71
CA GLY A 67 0.08 14.96 9.10
C GLY A 67 0.62 13.56 9.38
N LEU A 68 0.52 13.09 10.63
CA LEU A 68 0.94 11.74 11.01
C LEU A 68 0.14 10.64 10.29
N ARG A 69 -1.18 10.83 10.13
CA ARG A 69 -2.02 9.89 9.37
C ARG A 69 -1.68 9.87 7.88
N LEU A 70 -1.37 11.03 7.29
CA LEU A 70 -0.90 11.13 5.91
C LEU A 70 0.40 10.36 5.71
N GLN A 71 1.39 10.57 6.60
CA GLN A 71 2.66 9.85 6.55
C GLN A 71 2.44 8.33 6.60
N LYS A 72 1.61 7.86 7.54
CA LYS A 72 1.28 6.43 7.66
C LYS A 72 0.57 5.87 6.41
N ALA A 73 -0.32 6.64 5.80
CA ALA A 73 -1.02 6.22 4.60
C ALA A 73 -0.06 6.06 3.41
N ILE A 74 0.90 6.97 3.27
CA ILE A 74 1.91 6.92 2.20
C ILE A 74 2.88 5.76 2.42
N ASP A 75 3.32 5.53 3.65
CA ASP A 75 4.15 4.36 4.00
C ASP A 75 3.42 3.04 3.68
N SER A 76 2.13 2.95 4.03
CA SER A 76 1.31 1.78 3.71
C SER A 76 1.14 1.59 2.21
N LEU A 77 0.96 2.67 1.46
CA LEU A 77 0.80 2.66 0.01
C LEU A 77 2.10 2.21 -0.69
N ASP A 78 3.24 2.70 -0.24
CA ASP A 78 4.55 2.29 -0.72
C ASP A 78 4.83 0.82 -0.39
N SER A 79 4.50 0.39 0.83
CA SER A 79 4.62 -1.00 1.25
C SER A 79 3.73 -1.93 0.41
N TRP A 80 2.50 -1.52 0.09
CA TRP A 80 1.62 -2.27 -0.80
C TRP A 80 2.16 -2.35 -2.23
N ALA A 81 2.74 -1.26 -2.74
CA ALA A 81 3.21 -1.22 -4.11
C ALA A 81 4.53 -1.98 -4.33
N ASN A 82 5.43 -1.89 -3.35
CA ASN A 82 6.84 -2.26 -3.53
C ASN A 82 7.29 -3.50 -2.74
N LYS A 83 6.57 -3.95 -1.69
CA LYS A 83 6.97 -5.17 -0.97
C LYS A 83 6.40 -6.42 -1.63
N ASN A 84 7.28 -7.39 -1.90
CA ASN A 84 6.87 -8.72 -2.32
C ASN A 84 6.41 -9.53 -1.10
N PRO A 85 5.31 -10.30 -1.20
CA PRO A 85 4.90 -11.21 -0.14
C PRO A 85 5.91 -12.35 0.11
N GLU A 86 6.80 -12.65 -0.85
CA GLU A 86 7.79 -13.75 -0.75
C GLU A 86 9.14 -13.37 -0.11
N GLU A 87 9.32 -12.13 0.35
CA GLU A 87 10.54 -11.72 1.08
C GLU A 87 10.48 -11.99 2.60
N ASN A 88 9.48 -12.75 3.07
CA ASN A 88 9.33 -13.16 4.48
C ASN A 88 9.18 -14.69 4.63
N GLU A 89 10.05 -15.47 3.99
CA GLU A 89 10.33 -16.88 4.38
C GLU A 89 11.70 -17.03 5.02
#